data_AF-A0A945XKQ4-F1
#
_entry.id   AF-A0A945XKQ4-F1
#
_cell.length_a   1.000
_cell.length_b   1.000
_cell.length_c   1.000
_cell.angle_alpha   90.00
_cell.angle_beta   90.00
_cell.angle_gamma   90.00
#
_symmetry.space_group_name_H-M   'P 1'
#
loop_
_entity.id
_entity.type
_entity.pdbx_description
1 polymer ?
#
loop_
_entity_poly.entity_id
_entity_poly.type
_entity_poly.pdbx_seq_one_letter_code
_entity_poly.pdbx_strand_id
1 'polypeptide(L)'
;MKHLINPFSKQPIDEVTERLKNIHHALVKKSKESFLRVVDQDDIDNWGSYFKRLSVNTTDVDLLVGSSSQKLIEIINILATVERTIDALIWLQEQSKYSGYTVHVCHPSTSDSDDETDIMLADGEGRISVMCEVTDVVNSNAGQNNKEKKSIMKLGCINEVPQDDIDRYIVTSIEYGDALASERRKWDEKFYRYQNYPTQFSTRILKVISE
;
A
#
# COMPACT_ATOMS: atom_id res chain seq x y z
N MET A 1 5.40 14.49 2.82
CA MET A 1 6.85 14.22 3.06
C MET A 1 7.39 13.77 1.72
N LYS A 2 8.58 14.15 1.25
CA LYS A 2 8.98 13.78 -0.13
C LYS A 2 8.84 12.26 -0.32
N HIS A 3 8.09 11.83 -1.34
CA HIS A 3 7.91 10.41 -1.66
C HIS A 3 9.28 9.74 -1.81
N LEU A 4 9.48 8.61 -1.13
CA LEU A 4 10.70 7.82 -1.34
C LEU A 4 10.68 7.22 -2.74
N ILE A 5 9.54 6.68 -3.16
CA ILE A 5 9.30 6.14 -4.49
C ILE A 5 8.22 7.00 -5.14
N ASN A 6 8.58 7.67 -6.23
CA ASN A 6 7.69 8.54 -6.99
C ASN A 6 6.53 7.73 -7.60
N PRO A 7 5.37 8.38 -7.84
CA PRO A 7 4.20 7.68 -8.39
C PRO A 7 4.42 7.15 -9.80
N PHE A 8 3.71 6.08 -10.14
CA PHE A 8 3.59 5.57 -11.50
C PHE A 8 2.32 6.10 -12.13
N SER A 9 2.34 6.33 -13.44
CA SER A 9 1.16 6.81 -14.17
C SER A 9 1.15 6.33 -15.61
N LYS A 10 -0.05 6.05 -16.13
CA LYS A 10 -0.34 5.73 -17.54
C LYS A 10 0.51 4.57 -18.08
N GLN A 11 0.65 3.51 -17.28
CA GLN A 11 1.43 2.32 -17.63
C GLN A 11 0.58 1.05 -17.47
N PRO A 12 0.85 -0.01 -18.24
CA PRO A 12 0.28 -1.33 -18.01
C PRO A 12 0.56 -1.85 -16.58
N ILE A 13 -0.38 -2.65 -16.04
CA ILE A 13 -0.30 -3.17 -14.67
C ILE A 13 0.94 -4.06 -14.47
N ASP A 14 1.27 -4.91 -15.43
CA ASP A 14 2.46 -5.77 -15.41
C ASP A 14 3.77 -4.98 -15.36
N GLU A 15 3.91 -3.96 -16.20
CA GLU A 15 5.10 -3.10 -16.24
C GLU A 15 5.31 -2.39 -14.89
N VAL A 16 4.26 -1.80 -14.31
CA VAL A 16 4.32 -1.17 -12.99
C VAL A 16 4.69 -2.20 -11.91
N THR A 17 4.09 -3.39 -11.97
CA THR A 17 4.35 -4.47 -11.02
C THR A 17 5.80 -4.94 -11.07
N GLU A 18 6.35 -5.19 -12.27
CA GLU A 18 7.74 -5.61 -12.46
C GLU A 18 8.71 -4.53 -11.96
N ARG A 19 8.45 -3.27 -12.30
CA ARG A 19 9.30 -2.16 -11.86
C ARG A 19 9.26 -1.95 -10.35
N LEU A 20 8.09 -2.07 -9.72
CA LEU A 20 7.98 -2.04 -8.25
C LEU A 20 8.76 -3.18 -7.59
N LYS A 21 8.72 -4.41 -8.14
CA LYS A 21 9.52 -5.54 -7.65
C LYS A 21 11.02 -5.26 -7.74
N ASN A 22 11.48 -4.65 -8.84
CA ASN A 22 12.89 -4.29 -9.01
C ASN A 22 13.35 -3.22 -8.01
N ILE A 23 12.54 -2.17 -7.81
CA ILE A 23 12.81 -1.13 -6.80
C ILE A 23 12.83 -1.74 -5.39
N HIS A 24 11.83 -2.58 -5.07
CA HIS A 24 11.75 -3.28 -3.79
C HIS A 24 13.02 -4.10 -3.53
N HIS A 25 13.43 -4.96 -4.46
CA HIS A 25 14.62 -5.79 -4.32
C HIS A 25 15.89 -4.95 -4.09
N ALA A 26 16.05 -3.85 -4.83
CA ALA A 26 17.20 -2.97 -4.67
C ALA A 26 17.22 -2.25 -3.32
N LEU A 27 16.07 -1.76 -2.84
CA LEU A 27 15.93 -1.16 -1.51
C LEU A 27 16.19 -2.17 -0.39
N VAL A 28 15.66 -3.39 -0.50
CA VAL A 28 15.94 -4.48 0.45
C VAL A 28 17.43 -4.78 0.50
N LYS A 29 18.10 -4.87 -0.65
CA LYS A 29 19.55 -5.10 -0.72
C LYS A 29 20.33 -4.00 0.00
N LYS A 30 20.09 -2.72 -0.33
CA LYS A 30 20.76 -1.57 0.33
C LYS A 30 20.49 -1.52 1.83
N SER A 31 19.27 -1.86 2.25
CA SER A 31 18.87 -1.91 3.65
C SER A 31 19.63 -3.00 4.42
N LYS A 32 19.72 -4.21 3.85
CA LYS A 32 20.51 -5.32 4.42
C LYS A 32 21.99 -4.97 4.51
N GLU A 33 22.58 -4.40 3.46
CA GLU A 33 23.98 -3.95 3.46
C GLU A 33 24.24 -2.91 4.55
N SER A 34 23.33 -1.95 4.73
CA SER A 34 23.46 -0.91 5.76
C SER A 34 23.30 -1.47 7.17
N PHE A 35 22.39 -2.43 7.36
CA PHE A 35 22.18 -3.12 8.62
C PHE A 35 23.41 -3.94 9.04
N LEU A 36 23.96 -4.75 8.13
CA LEU A 36 25.12 -5.61 8.42
C LEU A 36 26.37 -4.83 8.84
N ARG A 37 26.63 -3.66 8.23
CA ARG A 37 27.76 -2.78 8.62
C ARG A 37 27.75 -2.32 10.07
N VAL A 38 26.58 -2.37 10.71
CA VAL A 38 26.35 -1.88 12.06
C VAL A 38 26.33 -3.02 13.06
N VAL A 39 25.75 -4.16 12.69
CA VAL A 39 25.67 -5.35 13.56
C VAL A 39 27.07 -5.84 13.96
N ASP A 40 28.07 -5.62 13.11
CA ASP A 40 29.47 -5.97 13.40
C ASP A 40 30.17 -5.03 14.40
N GLN A 41 29.45 -4.07 15.00
CA GLN A 41 29.99 -3.16 16.03
C GLN A 41 29.59 -3.65 17.43
N ASP A 42 30.57 -3.99 18.26
CA ASP A 42 30.42 -4.60 19.60
C ASP A 42 29.78 -3.70 20.69
N ASP A 43 29.36 -2.47 20.36
CA ASP A 43 28.83 -1.52 21.34
C ASP A 43 27.29 -1.65 21.49
N ILE A 44 26.89 -2.55 22.39
CA ILE A 44 25.50 -2.95 22.66
C ILE A 44 24.74 -1.89 23.49
N ASP A 45 25.44 -1.01 24.21
CA ASP A 45 24.86 -0.15 25.24
C ASP A 45 23.83 0.86 24.69
N ASN A 46 23.83 1.12 23.37
CA ASN A 46 22.91 2.05 22.71
C ASN A 46 22.21 1.48 21.46
N TRP A 47 22.10 0.16 21.34
CA TRP A 47 21.60 -0.54 20.15
C TRP A 47 20.32 0.08 19.56
N GLY A 48 19.25 0.22 20.38
CA GLY A 48 17.96 0.71 19.89
C GLY A 48 17.99 2.16 19.39
N SER A 49 18.73 3.04 20.07
CA SER A 49 18.91 4.44 19.67
C SER A 49 19.66 4.57 18.36
N TYR A 50 20.65 3.69 18.15
CA TYR A 50 21.44 3.66 16.93
C TYR A 50 20.60 3.14 15.75
N PHE A 51 19.97 1.96 15.87
CA PHE A 51 19.21 1.35 14.77
C PHE A 51 18.01 2.21 14.33
N LYS A 52 17.36 2.92 15.25
CA LYS A 52 16.29 3.87 14.92
C LYS A 52 16.78 5.05 14.06
N ARG A 53 18.07 5.37 14.11
CA ARG A 53 18.71 6.46 13.37
C ARG A 53 19.54 5.97 12.18
N LEU A 54 19.66 4.66 11.99
CA LEU A 54 20.40 4.07 10.89
C LEU A 54 19.85 4.58 9.56
N SER A 55 20.69 5.26 8.80
CA SER A 55 20.36 5.78 7.48
C SER A 55 20.86 4.82 6.41
N VAL A 56 20.01 4.55 5.44
CA VAL A 56 20.34 3.76 4.25
C VAL A 56 20.60 4.73 3.10
N ASN A 57 21.69 4.53 2.38
CA ASN A 57 21.95 5.26 1.14
C ASN A 57 21.11 4.64 0.01
N THR A 58 20.21 5.43 -0.56
CA THR A 58 19.27 5.04 -1.62
C THR A 58 19.66 5.64 -2.98
N THR A 59 20.85 6.23 -3.09
CA THR A 59 21.43 6.67 -4.36
C THR A 59 21.63 5.46 -5.28
N ASP A 60 21.37 5.65 -6.56
CA ASP A 60 21.51 4.65 -7.63
C ASP A 60 20.60 3.42 -7.50
N VAL A 61 19.50 3.52 -6.74
CA VAL A 61 18.50 2.43 -6.64
C VAL A 61 17.63 2.38 -7.90
N ASP A 62 16.93 3.48 -8.21
CA ASP A 62 16.13 3.67 -9.43
C ASP A 62 15.90 5.18 -9.60
N LEU A 63 15.62 5.63 -10.82
CA LEU A 63 15.28 7.03 -11.12
C LEU A 63 13.99 7.50 -10.42
N LEU A 64 13.08 6.58 -10.06
CA LEU A 64 11.88 6.89 -9.29
C LEU A 64 12.15 7.03 -7.79
N VAL A 65 13.33 6.66 -7.30
CA VAL A 65 13.67 6.88 -5.89
C VAL A 65 14.08 8.32 -5.68
N GLY A 66 13.21 9.10 -5.04
CA GLY A 66 13.32 10.56 -4.97
C GLY A 66 14.32 11.09 -3.92
N SER A 67 14.80 10.25 -3.02
CA SER A 67 15.75 10.63 -1.95
C SER A 67 17.07 9.88 -2.11
N SER A 68 18.19 10.52 -1.77
CA SER A 68 19.51 9.90 -1.71
C SER A 68 19.76 9.13 -0.40
N SER A 69 18.94 9.37 0.62
CA SER A 69 18.98 8.61 1.87
C SER A 69 17.63 8.58 2.60
N GLN A 70 17.39 7.53 3.39
CA GLN A 70 16.21 7.39 4.22
C GLN A 70 16.54 6.56 5.47
N LYS A 71 15.85 6.77 6.60
CA LYS A 71 16.03 5.91 7.76
C LYS A 71 15.57 4.48 7.46
N LEU A 72 16.31 3.49 7.95
CA LEU A 72 16.00 2.08 7.76
C LEU A 72 14.57 1.74 8.19
N ILE A 73 14.13 2.25 9.35
CA ILE A 73 12.77 2.00 9.85
C ILE A 73 11.67 2.57 8.95
N GLU A 74 11.93 3.71 8.30
CA GLU A 74 11.00 4.32 7.35
C GLU A 74 10.98 3.51 6.04
N ILE A 75 12.14 3.02 5.57
CA ILE A 75 12.20 2.10 4.42
C ILE A 75 11.42 0.82 4.69
N ILE A 76 11.55 0.20 5.88
CA ILE A 76 10.82 -1.02 6.22
C ILE A 76 9.30 -0.79 6.13
N ASN A 77 8.80 0.31 6.70
CA ASN A 77 7.37 0.64 6.62
C ASN A 77 6.92 0.86 5.17
N ILE A 78 7.73 1.57 4.37
CA ILE A 78 7.44 1.80 2.95
C ILE A 78 7.44 0.48 2.18
N LEU A 79 8.41 -0.40 2.41
CA LEU A 79 8.47 -1.71 1.74
C LEU A 79 7.26 -2.58 2.08
N ALA A 80 6.77 -2.54 3.32
CA ALA A 80 5.53 -3.23 3.68
C ALA A 80 4.31 -2.70 2.92
N THR A 81 4.26 -1.40 2.61
CA THR A 81 3.24 -0.83 1.72
C THR A 81 3.47 -1.28 0.28
N VAL A 82 4.69 -1.20 -0.24
CA VAL A 82 5.07 -1.64 -1.60
C VAL A 82 4.70 -3.09 -1.85
N GLU A 83 4.96 -3.98 -0.89
CA GLU A 83 4.61 -5.41 -0.97
C GLU A 83 3.11 -5.60 -1.14
N ARG A 84 2.29 -4.91 -0.34
CA ARG A 84 0.83 -4.93 -0.46
C ARG A 84 0.35 -4.32 -1.78
N THR A 85 0.98 -3.24 -2.25
CA THR A 85 0.70 -2.65 -3.55
C THR A 85 0.97 -3.64 -4.68
N ILE A 86 2.11 -4.36 -4.64
CA ILE A 86 2.45 -5.40 -5.61
C ILE A 86 1.40 -6.53 -5.57
N ASP A 87 1.03 -7.01 -4.39
CA ASP A 87 0.00 -8.04 -4.22
C ASP A 87 -1.35 -7.60 -4.81
N ALA A 88 -1.75 -6.34 -4.59
CA ALA A 88 -2.98 -5.79 -5.13
C ALA A 88 -2.95 -5.69 -6.66
N LEU A 89 -1.84 -5.22 -7.25
CA LEU A 89 -1.70 -5.12 -8.70
C LEU A 89 -1.73 -6.51 -9.37
N ILE A 90 -1.05 -7.50 -8.78
CA ILE A 90 -1.10 -8.89 -9.25
C ILE A 90 -2.54 -9.41 -9.18
N TRP A 91 -3.21 -9.26 -8.03
CA TRP A 91 -4.59 -9.72 -7.88
C TRP A 91 -5.54 -9.06 -8.88
N LEU A 92 -5.41 -7.74 -9.10
CA LEU A 92 -6.20 -6.99 -10.07
C LEU A 92 -5.97 -7.50 -11.49
N GLN A 93 -4.71 -7.79 -11.85
CA GLN A 93 -4.35 -8.33 -13.16
C GLN A 93 -4.95 -9.73 -13.41
N GLU A 94 -5.07 -10.54 -12.37
CA GLU A 94 -5.67 -11.88 -12.45
C GLU A 94 -7.21 -11.85 -12.62
N GLN A 95 -7.86 -10.72 -12.34
CA GLN A 95 -9.30 -10.59 -12.55
C GLN A 95 -9.63 -10.35 -14.01
N SER A 96 -10.39 -11.26 -14.63
CA SER A 96 -10.83 -11.11 -16.03
C SER A 96 -11.58 -9.81 -16.31
N LYS A 97 -12.31 -9.27 -15.32
CA LYS A 97 -13.02 -7.98 -15.40
C LYS A 97 -12.08 -6.80 -15.69
N TYR A 98 -10.84 -6.84 -15.20
CA TYR A 98 -9.87 -5.75 -15.31
C TYR A 98 -8.81 -6.00 -16.39
N SER A 99 -9.01 -7.04 -17.20
CA SER A 99 -8.12 -7.35 -18.31
C SER A 99 -8.02 -6.16 -19.27
N GLY A 100 -6.81 -5.70 -19.53
CA GLY A 100 -6.53 -4.56 -20.42
C GLY A 100 -6.66 -3.19 -19.76
N TYR A 101 -6.95 -3.11 -18.45
CA TYR A 101 -6.91 -1.85 -17.72
C TYR A 101 -5.46 -1.38 -17.56
N THR A 102 -5.29 -0.07 -17.41
CA THR A 102 -3.98 0.56 -17.17
C THR A 102 -3.94 1.23 -15.82
N VAL A 103 -2.75 1.35 -15.23
CA VAL A 103 -2.54 2.14 -14.02
C VAL A 103 -2.68 3.62 -14.39
N HIS A 104 -3.75 4.26 -13.92
CA HIS A 104 -3.90 5.71 -14.04
C HIS A 104 -2.89 6.42 -13.14
N VAL A 105 -2.90 6.06 -11.86
CA VAL A 105 -1.91 6.46 -10.86
C VAL A 105 -1.66 5.34 -9.87
N CYS A 106 -0.42 5.21 -9.38
CA CYS A 106 -0.04 4.33 -8.29
C CYS A 106 0.98 5.02 -7.38
N HIS A 107 0.65 5.17 -6.09
CA HIS A 107 1.45 5.79 -5.03
C HIS A 107 1.99 4.72 -4.07
N PRO A 108 3.18 4.16 -4.33
CA PRO A 108 3.68 3.01 -3.57
C PRO A 108 4.28 3.34 -2.18
N SER A 109 4.52 4.62 -1.86
CA SER A 109 5.21 5.01 -0.62
C SER A 109 4.42 5.93 0.30
N THR A 110 3.67 6.89 -0.24
CA THR A 110 2.73 7.78 0.45
C THR A 110 1.88 8.41 -0.64
N SER A 111 0.59 8.66 -0.43
CA SER A 111 -0.16 9.64 -1.22
C SER A 111 -0.20 10.95 -0.44
N ASP A 112 0.30 12.05 -1.01
CA ASP A 112 0.26 13.39 -0.40
C ASP A 112 -0.96 14.19 -0.92
N SER A 113 -1.77 13.62 -1.82
CA SER A 113 -2.98 14.22 -2.37
C SER A 113 -4.24 13.68 -1.68
N ASP A 114 -5.14 14.59 -1.30
CA ASP A 114 -6.45 14.23 -0.73
C ASP A 114 -7.41 13.65 -1.79
N ASP A 115 -7.17 13.93 -3.08
CA ASP A 115 -8.04 13.55 -4.20
C ASP A 115 -7.60 12.24 -4.88
N GLU A 116 -6.47 11.65 -4.47
CA GLU A 116 -5.92 10.43 -5.08
C GLU A 116 -5.81 9.29 -4.07
N THR A 117 -6.26 8.10 -4.48
CA THR A 117 -6.01 6.86 -3.76
C THR A 117 -4.70 6.23 -4.19
N ASP A 118 -4.18 5.30 -3.39
CA ASP A 118 -2.88 4.70 -3.66
C ASP A 118 -2.81 3.93 -4.98
N ILE A 119 -3.90 3.34 -5.46
CA ILE A 119 -3.98 2.74 -6.79
C ILE A 119 -5.27 3.21 -7.45
N MET A 120 -5.19 3.65 -8.70
CA MET A 120 -6.35 3.90 -9.55
C MET A 120 -6.13 3.24 -10.91
N LEU A 121 -7.06 2.40 -11.35
CA LEU A 121 -7.02 1.81 -12.69
C LEU A 121 -8.02 2.49 -13.61
N ALA A 122 -7.60 2.71 -14.85
CA ALA A 122 -8.44 3.20 -15.91
C ALA A 122 -8.79 2.08 -16.91
N ASP A 123 -10.03 2.09 -17.40
CA ASP A 123 -10.49 1.24 -18.48
C ASP A 123 -9.86 1.63 -19.84
N GLY A 124 -10.24 0.92 -20.91
CA GLY A 124 -9.77 1.22 -22.27
C GLY A 124 -10.20 2.59 -22.83
N GLU A 125 -11.16 3.26 -22.19
CA GLU A 125 -11.59 4.63 -22.52
C GLU A 125 -10.86 5.68 -21.66
N GLY A 126 -10.00 5.25 -20.73
CA GLY A 126 -9.29 6.12 -19.81
C GLY A 126 -10.11 6.58 -18.60
N ARG A 127 -11.30 6.01 -18.36
CA ARG A 127 -12.14 6.32 -17.19
C ARG A 127 -11.68 5.52 -15.99
N ILE A 128 -11.68 6.13 -14.81
CA ILE A 128 -11.38 5.43 -13.56
C ILE A 128 -12.48 4.44 -13.24
N SER A 129 -12.12 3.17 -13.09
CA SER A 129 -13.06 2.08 -12.80
C SER A 129 -12.69 1.29 -11.55
N VAL A 130 -11.48 1.47 -11.04
CA VAL A 130 -11.01 0.84 -9.79
C VAL A 130 -10.23 1.85 -8.97
N MET A 131 -10.52 1.89 -7.67
CA MET A 131 -9.76 2.66 -6.68
C MET A 131 -9.37 1.74 -5.51
N CYS A 132 -8.11 1.75 -5.13
CA CYS A 132 -7.62 1.03 -3.96
C CYS A 132 -6.86 1.96 -3.03
N GLU A 133 -7.17 1.90 -1.74
CA GLU A 133 -6.33 2.47 -0.68
C GLU A 133 -5.51 1.37 -0.03
N VAL A 134 -4.19 1.55 0.05
CA VAL A 134 -3.25 0.60 0.65
C VAL A 134 -2.87 1.10 2.04
N THR A 135 -3.11 0.29 3.07
CA THR A 135 -2.81 0.68 4.45
C THR A 135 -1.67 -0.15 5.06
N ASP A 136 -0.81 0.57 5.78
CA ASP A 136 0.34 0.07 6.52
C ASP A 136 0.00 -0.57 7.88
N VAL A 137 -1.27 -0.60 8.26
CA VAL A 137 -1.69 -1.05 9.58
C VAL A 137 -1.49 -2.56 9.74
N VAL A 138 -0.71 -2.94 10.75
CA VAL A 138 -0.53 -4.30 11.24
C VAL A 138 -1.09 -4.35 12.67
N ASN A 139 -2.41 -4.47 12.79
CA ASN A 139 -3.10 -4.51 14.08
C ASN A 139 -4.40 -5.30 13.93
N SER A 140 -4.77 -6.08 14.94
CA SER A 140 -6.03 -6.84 14.97
C SER A 140 -7.24 -6.02 15.46
N ASN A 141 -7.10 -4.69 15.58
CA ASN A 141 -8.18 -3.78 15.96
C ASN A 141 -8.60 -2.88 14.80
N ALA A 142 -9.84 -3.05 14.31
CA ALA A 142 -10.46 -2.25 13.25
C ALA A 142 -10.51 -0.73 13.52
N GLY A 143 -10.50 -0.31 14.79
CA GLY A 143 -10.58 1.11 15.18
C GLY A 143 -9.23 1.85 15.24
N GLN A 144 -8.12 1.19 14.89
CA GLN A 144 -6.78 1.73 15.11
C GLN A 144 -6.59 3.10 14.44
N ASN A 145 -6.44 4.16 15.25
CA ASN A 145 -6.14 5.53 14.83
C ASN A 145 -7.08 6.11 13.75
N ASN A 146 -8.35 5.68 13.70
CA ASN A 146 -9.31 6.07 12.64
C ASN A 146 -8.83 5.77 11.21
N LYS A 147 -7.89 4.83 11.03
CA LYS A 147 -7.29 4.52 9.72
C LYS A 147 -8.36 4.03 8.73
N GLU A 148 -9.25 3.14 9.17
CA GLU A 148 -10.39 2.69 8.36
C GLU A 148 -11.22 3.87 7.83
N LYS A 149 -11.63 4.79 8.73
CA LYS A 149 -12.44 5.95 8.36
C LYS A 149 -11.73 6.80 7.31
N LYS A 150 -10.43 7.02 7.46
CA LYS A 150 -9.63 7.78 6.48
C LYS A 150 -9.58 7.07 5.12
N SER A 151 -9.36 5.75 5.10
CA SER A 151 -9.35 4.96 3.87
C SER A 151 -10.70 4.99 3.16
N ILE A 152 -11.80 4.85 3.91
CA ILE A 152 -13.17 4.93 3.38
C ILE A 152 -13.46 6.31 2.78
N MET A 153 -13.05 7.40 3.47
CA MET A 153 -13.19 8.76 2.94
C MET A 153 -12.38 8.98 1.65
N LYS A 154 -11.12 8.52 1.60
CA LYS A 154 -10.28 8.62 0.40
C LYS A 154 -10.84 7.86 -0.79
N LEU A 155 -11.54 6.75 -0.55
CA LEU A 155 -12.27 6.01 -1.60
C LEU A 155 -13.54 6.74 -2.08
N GLY A 156 -13.83 7.96 -1.58
CA GLY A 156 -15.01 8.74 -1.91
C GLY A 156 -16.27 8.34 -1.15
N CYS A 157 -16.16 7.43 -0.17
CA CYS A 157 -17.30 6.95 0.61
C CYS A 157 -17.47 7.80 1.88
N ILE A 158 -18.09 8.98 1.78
CA ILE A 158 -18.21 9.90 2.93
C ILE A 158 -19.35 9.49 3.87
N ASN A 159 -20.55 9.30 3.34
CA ASN A 159 -21.76 8.94 4.09
C ASN A 159 -22.54 7.76 3.48
N GLU A 160 -22.15 7.35 2.27
CA GLU A 160 -22.72 6.23 1.53
C GLU A 160 -21.62 5.64 0.64
N VAL A 161 -21.85 4.42 0.14
CA VAL A 161 -21.05 3.89 -0.97
C VAL A 161 -21.68 4.39 -2.27
N PRO A 162 -20.97 5.19 -3.09
CA PRO A 162 -21.53 5.73 -4.31
C PRO A 162 -22.05 4.63 -5.23
N GLN A 163 -23.24 4.85 -5.82
CA GLN A 163 -23.82 3.98 -6.83
C GLN A 163 -23.26 4.34 -8.22
N ASP A 164 -21.94 4.30 -8.34
CA ASP A 164 -21.22 4.44 -9.60
C ASP A 164 -20.56 3.11 -9.99
N ASP A 165 -19.99 3.06 -11.18
CA ASP A 165 -19.36 1.85 -11.72
C ASP A 165 -17.91 1.64 -11.21
N ILE A 166 -17.52 2.31 -10.11
CA ILE A 166 -16.16 2.26 -9.56
C ILE A 166 -16.06 1.20 -8.46
N ASP A 167 -15.25 0.18 -8.69
CA ASP A 167 -14.92 -0.79 -7.64
C ASP A 167 -13.91 -0.19 -6.65
N ARG A 168 -14.23 -0.27 -5.36
CA ARG A 168 -13.43 0.33 -4.28
C ARG A 168 -12.86 -0.72 -3.35
N TYR A 169 -11.57 -0.66 -3.10
CA TYR A 169 -10.86 -1.66 -2.31
C TYR A 169 -10.02 -1.03 -1.20
N ILE A 170 -9.97 -1.72 -0.05
CA ILE A 170 -8.91 -1.52 0.95
C ILE A 170 -7.96 -2.70 0.85
N VAL A 171 -6.67 -2.41 0.69
CA VAL A 171 -5.59 -3.40 0.67
C VAL A 171 -4.81 -3.27 1.97
N THR A 172 -4.74 -4.34 2.76
CA THR A 172 -4.20 -4.28 4.11
C THR A 172 -3.52 -5.58 4.56
N SER A 173 -2.98 -5.62 5.78
CA SER A 173 -2.49 -6.84 6.42
C SER A 173 -3.62 -7.85 6.68
N ILE A 174 -3.27 -9.13 6.86
CA ILE A 174 -4.24 -10.16 7.25
C ILE A 174 -4.95 -9.78 8.56
N GLU A 175 -4.18 -9.40 9.57
CA GLU A 175 -4.70 -9.15 10.92
C GLU A 175 -5.70 -8.01 10.93
N TYR A 176 -5.40 -6.93 10.21
CA TYR A 176 -6.30 -5.79 10.12
C TYR A 176 -7.49 -6.08 9.20
N GLY A 177 -7.27 -6.77 8.07
CA GLY A 177 -8.35 -7.16 7.17
C GLY A 177 -9.38 -8.06 7.84
N ASP A 178 -8.93 -9.05 8.60
CA ASP A 178 -9.78 -9.95 9.37
C ASP A 178 -10.52 -9.21 10.49
N ALA A 179 -9.88 -8.24 11.14
CA ALA A 179 -10.52 -7.36 12.12
C ALA A 179 -11.60 -6.47 11.47
N LEU A 180 -11.31 -5.90 10.30
CA LEU A 180 -12.22 -5.05 9.54
C LEU A 180 -13.45 -5.82 9.05
N ALA A 181 -13.28 -7.07 8.61
CA ALA A 181 -14.36 -7.91 8.10
C ALA A 181 -15.06 -8.75 9.19
N SER A 182 -14.69 -8.59 10.46
CA SER A 182 -15.21 -9.43 11.55
C SER A 182 -16.74 -9.30 11.73
N GLU A 183 -17.41 -10.43 11.92
CA GLU A 183 -18.85 -10.48 12.29
C GLU A 183 -19.15 -9.79 13.63
N ARG A 184 -18.13 -9.64 14.50
CA ARG A 184 -18.27 -8.99 15.81
C ARG A 184 -18.36 -7.47 15.74
N ARG A 185 -18.19 -6.87 14.56
CA ARG A 185 -18.30 -5.43 14.41
C ARG A 185 -19.76 -5.00 14.50
N LYS A 186 -19.95 -3.78 14.99
CA LYS A 186 -21.25 -3.11 15.01
C LYS A 186 -21.61 -2.62 13.61
N TRP A 187 -21.99 -3.54 12.74
CA TRP A 187 -22.28 -3.25 11.35
C TRP A 187 -23.49 -2.31 11.18
N ASP A 188 -24.46 -2.38 12.09
CA ASP A 188 -25.64 -1.50 12.09
C ASP A 188 -25.30 0.00 12.26
N GLU A 189 -24.08 0.33 12.68
CA GLU A 189 -23.58 1.71 12.80
C GLU A 189 -22.81 2.19 11.53
N LYS A 190 -22.74 1.36 10.47
CA LYS A 190 -21.94 1.59 9.27
C LYS A 190 -22.82 1.51 8.02
N PHE A 191 -22.62 2.43 7.07
CA PHE A 191 -23.32 2.43 5.77
C PHE A 191 -22.68 1.50 4.71
N TYR A 192 -21.65 0.74 5.10
CA TYR A 192 -20.88 -0.11 4.21
C TYR A 192 -20.50 -1.42 4.90
N ARG A 193 -20.21 -2.43 4.10
CA ARG A 193 -19.61 -3.70 4.51
C ARG A 193 -18.40 -4.03 3.65
N TYR A 194 -17.69 -5.08 4.02
CA TYR A 194 -16.58 -5.60 3.23
C TYR A 194 -16.88 -6.98 2.66
N GLN A 195 -16.63 -7.15 1.37
CA GLN A 195 -16.46 -8.46 0.76
C GLN A 195 -14.96 -8.80 0.75
N ASN A 196 -14.58 -9.91 1.37
CA ASN A 196 -13.19 -10.31 1.56
C ASN A 196 -12.68 -11.17 0.40
N TYR A 197 -11.54 -10.79 -0.17
CA TYR A 197 -10.79 -11.54 -1.17
C TYR A 197 -9.44 -11.97 -0.57
N PRO A 198 -9.27 -13.26 -0.25
CA PRO A 198 -8.00 -13.75 0.27
C PRO A 198 -6.92 -13.74 -0.81
N THR A 199 -5.70 -13.33 -0.44
CA THR A 199 -4.50 -13.48 -1.28
C THR A 199 -3.53 -14.48 -0.65
N GLN A 200 -2.44 -14.82 -1.34
CA GLN A 200 -1.52 -15.88 -0.93
C GLN A 200 -0.52 -15.48 0.18
N PHE A 201 -0.36 -14.19 0.45
CA PHE A 201 0.66 -13.66 1.36
C PHE A 201 0.03 -12.97 2.58
N SER A 202 0.76 -12.05 3.21
CA SER A 202 0.34 -11.27 4.37
C SER A 202 -0.66 -10.14 4.05
N THR A 203 -1.37 -10.24 2.92
CA THR A 203 -2.26 -9.21 2.38
C THR A 203 -3.72 -9.67 2.37
N ARG A 204 -4.64 -8.72 2.58
CA ARG A 204 -6.09 -8.85 2.40
C ARG A 204 -6.58 -7.77 1.48
N ILE A 205 -7.48 -8.15 0.58
CA ILE A 205 -8.16 -7.22 -0.31
C ILE A 205 -9.63 -7.22 0.08
N LEU A 206 -10.14 -6.07 0.51
CA LEU A 206 -11.51 -5.89 0.98
C LEU A 206 -12.24 -4.96 0.02
N LYS A 207 -13.25 -5.46 -0.68
CA LYS A 207 -14.14 -4.61 -1.48
C LYS A 207 -15.14 -3.91 -0.59
N VAL A 208 -15.24 -2.59 -0.72
CA VAL A 208 -16.28 -1.79 -0.07
C VAL A 208 -17.59 -1.99 -0.83
N ILE A 209 -18.61 -2.46 -0.14
CA ILE A 209 -19.96 -2.67 -0.68
C ILE A 209 -20.99 -1.91 0.17
N SER A 210 -22.08 -1.45 -0.44
CA SER A 210 -23.23 -0.94 0.31
C SER A 210 -23.88 -2.07 1.11
N GLU A 211 -24.54 -1.72 2.21
CA GLU A 211 -25.47 -2.63 2.89
C GLU A 211 -26.75 -2.86 2.08
#